data_AF-A0A0Q6RIR0-F1
#
_entry.id   AF-A0A0Q6RIR0-F1
#
_cell.length_a   1.000
_cell.length_b   1.000
_cell.length_c   1.000
_cell.angle_alpha   90.00
_cell.angle_beta   90.00
_cell.angle_gamma   90.00
#
_symmetry.space_group_name_H-M   'P 1'
#
loop_
_entity.id
_entity.type
_entity.pdbx_description
1 polymer ?
#
loop_
_entity_poly.entity_id
_entity_poly.type
_entity_poly.pdbx_seq_one_letter_code
_entity_poly.pdbx_strand_id
1 'polypeptide(L)'
;MKLDRAAAEASLAPLASELGLSIEDAAYSIYTTSNNVMVGLIEDMTVKEGINPRESQLVVGGGATASHICEIANELRISDVLCKPVVRAPGGMKMAAKSHRFLLRKRTYSGLARCACSRSL
;
A
#
# COMPACT_ATOMS: atom_id res chain seq x y z
N MET A 1 -6.40 2.04 22.35
CA MET A 1 -7.61 1.62 21.60
C MET A 1 -7.64 0.12 21.58
N LYS A 2 -8.74 -0.52 22.00
CA LYS A 2 -8.87 -1.98 22.03
C LYS A 2 -9.63 -2.41 20.79
N LEU A 3 -9.07 -3.33 20.01
CA LEU A 3 -9.73 -3.88 18.83
C LEU A 3 -10.60 -5.06 19.26
N ASP A 4 -11.82 -5.11 18.74
CA ASP A 4 -12.77 -6.20 18.98
C ASP A 4 -12.92 -7.03 17.70
N ARG A 5 -12.44 -8.27 17.76
CA ARG A 5 -12.50 -9.19 16.64
C ARG A 5 -13.92 -9.67 16.36
N ALA A 6 -14.71 -9.94 17.40
CA ALA A 6 -16.07 -10.46 17.24
C ALA A 6 -16.99 -9.41 16.59
N ALA A 7 -16.81 -8.13 16.93
CA ALA A 7 -17.53 -7.04 16.28
C ALA A 7 -17.20 -6.90 14.79
N ALA A 8 -15.94 -7.13 14.40
CA ALA A 8 -15.53 -7.11 13.00
C ALA A 8 -16.11 -8.29 12.22
N GLU A 9 -16.07 -9.50 12.78
CA GLU A 9 -16.66 -10.71 12.18
C GLU A 9 -18.18 -10.58 11.99
N ALA A 10 -18.88 -10.04 13.00
CA ALA A 10 -20.32 -9.80 12.92
C ALA A 10 -20.70 -8.80 11.80
N SER A 11 -19.82 -7.82 11.54
CA SER A 11 -20.03 -6.82 10.48
C SER A 11 -19.80 -7.39 9.07
N LEU A 12 -18.95 -8.42 8.95
CA LEU A 12 -18.66 -9.12 7.69
C LEU A 12 -19.65 -10.26 7.40
N ALA A 13 -20.28 -10.83 8.42
CA ALA A 13 -21.25 -11.92 8.29
C ALA A 13 -22.33 -11.72 7.20
N PRO A 14 -23.02 -10.56 7.09
CA PRO A 14 -24.03 -10.38 6.04
C PRO A 14 -23.42 -10.45 4.63
N LEU A 15 -22.26 -9.81 4.42
CA LEU A 15 -21.56 -9.83 3.14
C LEU A 15 -21.06 -11.24 2.79
N ALA A 16 -20.48 -11.94 3.76
CA ALA A 16 -20.02 -13.31 3.58
C ALA A 16 -21.18 -14.25 3.19
N SER A 17 -22.35 -14.08 3.84
CA SER A 17 -23.56 -14.83 3.52
C SER A 17 -24.10 -14.53 2.12
N GLU A 18 -24.07 -13.26 1.68
CA GLU A 18 -24.51 -12.88 0.34
C GLU A 18 -23.60 -13.45 -0.77
N LEU A 19 -22.29 -13.53 -0.50
CA LEU A 19 -21.30 -14.05 -1.43
C LEU A 19 -21.14 -15.57 -1.37
N GLY A 20 -21.72 -16.24 -0.38
CA GLY A 20 -21.56 -17.69 -0.16
C GLY A 20 -20.13 -18.07 0.25
N LEU A 21 -19.42 -17.18 0.93
CA LEU A 21 -18.02 -17.32 1.35
C LEU A 21 -17.90 -17.47 2.87
N SER A 22 -16.74 -17.97 3.34
CA SER A 22 -16.38 -17.83 4.76
C SER A 22 -16.11 -16.35 5.11
N ILE A 23 -16.16 -16.01 6.40
CA ILE A 23 -15.88 -14.64 6.86
C ILE A 23 -14.43 -14.27 6.52
N GLU A 24 -13.51 -15.22 6.66
CA GLU A 24 -12.10 -15.07 6.34
C GLU A 24 -11.88 -14.82 4.84
N ASP A 25 -12.55 -15.58 3.97
CA ASP A 25 -12.46 -15.41 2.52
C ASP A 25 -13.07 -14.09 2.06
N ALA A 26 -14.16 -13.66 2.70
CA ALA A 26 -14.77 -12.36 2.45
C ALA A 26 -13.81 -11.23 2.87
N ALA A 27 -13.18 -11.32 4.05
CA ALA A 27 -12.18 -10.36 4.50
C ALA A 27 -10.97 -10.30 3.56
N TYR A 28 -10.48 -11.45 3.12
CA TYR A 28 -9.38 -11.55 2.16
C TYR A 28 -9.75 -10.96 0.79
N SER A 29 -10.98 -11.17 0.35
CA SER A 29 -11.50 -10.58 -0.89
C SER A 29 -11.56 -9.06 -0.82
N ILE A 30 -11.99 -8.49 0.32
CA ILE A 30 -11.97 -7.03 0.55
C ILE A 30 -10.54 -6.50 0.52
N TYR A 31 -9.61 -7.18 1.21
CA TYR A 31 -8.19 -6.81 1.24
C TYR A 31 -7.59 -6.78 -0.17
N THR A 32 -7.79 -7.86 -0.93
CA THR A 32 -7.25 -8.01 -2.29
C THR A 32 -7.90 -7.03 -3.27
N THR A 33 -9.21 -6.82 -3.18
CA THR A 33 -9.92 -5.84 -4.03
C THR A 33 -9.41 -4.43 -3.75
N SER A 34 -9.19 -4.08 -2.48
CA SER A 34 -8.63 -2.78 -2.11
C SER A 34 -7.21 -2.59 -2.66
N ASN A 35 -6.39 -3.64 -2.64
CA ASN A 35 -5.05 -3.63 -3.24
C ASN A 35 -5.12 -3.40 -4.75
N ASN A 36 -5.94 -4.16 -5.47
CA ASN A 36 -6.12 -4.02 -6.91
C ASN A 36 -6.55 -2.59 -7.32
N VAL A 37 -7.46 -1.98 -6.55
CA VAL A 37 -7.87 -0.58 -6.77
C VAL A 37 -6.69 0.36 -6.56
N MET A 38 -5.92 0.20 -5.49
CA MET A 38 -4.74 1.04 -5.24
C MET A 38 -3.68 0.89 -6.33
N VAL A 39 -3.43 -0.33 -6.81
CA VAL A 39 -2.50 -0.63 -7.90
C VAL A 39 -2.94 0.08 -9.18
N GLY A 40 -4.20 -0.10 -9.59
CA GLY A 40 -4.74 0.56 -10.78
C GLY A 40 -4.69 2.09 -10.70
N LEU A 41 -4.91 2.67 -9.52
CA LEU A 41 -4.77 4.12 -9.31
C LEU A 41 -3.32 4.59 -9.46
N ILE A 42 -2.35 3.84 -8.94
CA ILE A 42 -0.93 4.17 -9.08
C ILE A 42 -0.52 4.07 -10.56
N GLU A 43 -0.91 3.01 -11.26
CA GLU A 43 -0.64 2.85 -12.68
C GLU A 43 -1.26 3.99 -13.50
N ASP A 44 -2.54 4.28 -13.30
CA ASP A 44 -3.24 5.33 -14.04
C ASP A 44 -2.58 6.70 -13.84
N MET A 45 -2.26 7.07 -12.59
CA MET A 45 -1.57 8.35 -12.31
C MET A 45 -0.15 8.39 -12.88
N THR A 46 0.62 7.29 -12.77
CA THR A 46 2.01 7.28 -13.24
C THR A 46 2.10 7.26 -14.76
N VAL A 47 1.24 6.50 -15.44
CA VAL A 47 1.18 6.41 -16.89
C VAL A 47 0.69 7.72 -17.51
N LYS A 48 -0.28 8.41 -16.89
CA LYS A 48 -0.73 9.73 -17.33
C LYS A 48 0.39 10.77 -17.36
N GLU A 49 1.32 10.67 -16.41
CA GLU A 49 2.52 11.52 -16.35
C GLU A 49 3.68 11.01 -17.23
N GLY A 50 3.48 9.91 -17.99
CA GLY A 50 4.49 9.31 -18.86
C GLY A 50 5.59 8.55 -18.11
N ILE A 51 5.30 8.08 -16.89
CA ILE A 51 6.26 7.45 -15.99
C ILE A 51 5.95 5.97 -15.85
N ASN A 52 6.96 5.13 -16.07
CA ASN A 52 6.82 3.71 -15.82
C ASN A 52 6.93 3.42 -14.31
N PRO A 53 5.89 2.86 -13.66
CA PRO A 53 5.95 2.54 -12.23
C PRO A 53 7.07 1.56 -11.89
N ARG A 54 7.42 0.64 -12.81
CA ARG A 54 8.48 -0.38 -12.61
C ARG A 54 9.88 0.22 -12.47
N GLU A 55 10.12 1.36 -13.13
CA GLU A 55 11.40 2.08 -13.08
C GLU A 55 11.45 3.10 -11.93
N SER A 56 10.35 3.21 -11.18
CA SER A 56 10.18 4.19 -10.11
C SER A 56 10.52 3.58 -8.75
N GLN A 57 10.87 4.44 -7.79
CA GLN A 57 10.95 4.06 -6.37
C GLN A 57 9.63 4.43 -5.68
N LEU A 58 9.08 3.49 -4.93
CA LEU A 58 7.81 3.69 -4.23
C LEU A 58 8.07 4.19 -2.81
N VAL A 59 7.68 5.44 -2.53
CA VAL A 59 7.79 6.03 -1.19
C VAL A 59 6.42 5.98 -0.52
N VAL A 60 6.33 5.34 0.64
CA VAL A 60 5.08 5.24 1.39
C VAL A 60 5.16 5.82 2.79
N GLY A 61 4.02 6.32 3.24
CA GLY A 61 3.78 6.78 4.60
C GLY A 61 2.31 6.56 4.97
N GLY A 62 2.03 6.54 6.27
CA GLY A 62 0.70 6.23 6.80
C GLY A 62 0.73 5.02 7.75
N GLY A 63 -0.35 4.83 8.50
CA GLY A 63 -0.44 3.74 9.49
C GLY A 63 -0.87 2.39 8.89
N ALA A 64 -1.69 2.41 7.84
CA ALA A 64 -2.21 1.20 7.20
C ALA A 64 -1.29 0.63 6.12
N THR A 65 -0.28 1.38 5.68
CA THR A 65 0.57 1.00 4.55
C THR A 65 1.36 -0.27 4.79
N ALA A 66 1.76 -0.56 6.03
CA ALA A 66 2.51 -1.78 6.36
C ALA A 66 1.76 -3.07 5.98
N SER A 67 0.43 -3.06 5.99
CA SER A 67 -0.39 -4.24 5.66
C SER A 67 -0.59 -4.43 4.16
N HIS A 68 -0.48 -3.37 3.35
CA HIS A 68 -0.85 -3.40 1.91
C HIS A 68 0.35 -3.25 0.97
N ILE A 69 1.40 -2.54 1.42
CA ILE A 69 2.47 -2.07 0.52
C ILE A 69 3.22 -3.20 -0.17
N CYS A 70 3.33 -4.35 0.48
CA CYS A 70 4.08 -5.45 -0.08
C CYS A 70 3.40 -6.08 -1.28
N GLU A 71 2.10 -6.35 -1.18
CA GLU A 71 1.30 -6.85 -2.30
C GLU A 71 1.29 -5.84 -3.45
N ILE A 72 1.05 -4.55 -3.15
CA ILE A 72 1.04 -3.48 -4.15
C ILE A 72 2.38 -3.38 -4.89
N ALA A 73 3.50 -3.42 -4.16
CA ALA A 73 4.83 -3.36 -4.76
C ALA A 73 5.13 -4.59 -5.63
N ASN A 74 4.63 -5.76 -5.23
CA ASN A 74 4.79 -7.00 -5.98
C ASN A 74 3.98 -6.97 -7.28
N GLU A 75 2.72 -6.54 -7.22
CA GLU A 75 1.84 -6.38 -8.39
C GLU A 75 2.43 -5.40 -9.42
N LEU A 76 2.91 -4.24 -8.96
CA LEU A 76 3.55 -3.22 -9.81
C LEU A 76 4.99 -3.60 -10.24
N ARG A 77 5.55 -4.69 -9.72
CA ARG A 77 6.93 -5.14 -9.91
C ARG A 77 7.98 -4.10 -9.54
N ILE A 78 7.72 -3.33 -8.50
CA ILE A 78 8.63 -2.31 -7.99
C ILE A 78 9.66 -2.97 -7.08
N SER A 79 10.94 -2.68 -7.34
CA SER A 79 12.05 -3.33 -6.61
C SER A 79 12.47 -2.57 -5.35
N ASP A 80 12.21 -1.26 -5.29
CA ASP A 80 12.63 -0.40 -4.20
C ASP A 80 11.41 0.27 -3.55
N VAL A 81 11.12 -0.13 -2.30
CA VAL A 81 10.09 0.48 -1.46
C VAL A 81 10.75 1.16 -0.26
N LEU A 82 10.51 2.46 -0.13
CA LEU A 82 10.99 3.28 0.96
C LEU A 82 9.83 3.59 1.92
N CYS A 83 9.95 3.08 3.14
CA CYS A 83 8.98 3.24 4.20
C CYS A 83 9.46 4.35 5.15
N LYS A 84 8.64 5.39 5.30
CA LYS A 84 8.91 6.44 6.29
C LYS A 84 8.36 5.99 7.64
N PRO A 85 9.20 5.80 8.69
CA PRO A 85 8.68 5.50 10.02
C PRO A 85 7.74 6.63 10.44
N VAL A 86 6.58 6.27 11.01
CA VAL A 86 5.52 7.22 11.38
C VAL A 86 6.03 8.09 12.54
N VAL A 87 6.74 9.17 12.20
CA VAL A 87 6.90 10.32 13.07
C VAL A 87 5.71 11.21 12.75
N ARG A 88 4.81 11.40 13.71
CA ARG A 88 3.70 12.36 13.62
C ARG A 88 4.28 13.73 13.31
N ALA A 89 4.33 14.12 12.04
CA ALA A 89 4.64 15.48 11.66
C ALA A 89 3.46 16.37 12.09
N PRO A 90 3.69 17.51 12.77
CA PRO A 90 2.63 18.47 13.05
C PRO A 90 2.22 19.11 11.71
N GLY A 91 1.10 18.67 11.17
CA GLY A 91 0.63 19.01 9.82
C GLY A 91 0.47 17.76 8.98
N GLY A 92 -0.77 17.25 8.87
CA GLY A 92 -1.09 16.05 8.10
C GLY A 92 -0.52 16.11 6.68
N MET A 93 0.18 15.06 6.27
CA MET A 93 0.70 14.95 4.92
C MET A 93 -0.46 14.60 3.97
N LYS A 94 -0.72 15.52 3.02
CA LYS A 94 -1.39 15.18 1.77
C LYS A 94 -0.48 14.19 1.03
N MET A 95 -1.01 13.04 0.64
CA MET A 95 -0.33 12.12 -0.27
C MET A 95 -0.10 12.85 -1.59
N ALA A 96 1.11 13.37 -1.78
CA ALA A 96 1.58 13.75 -3.11
C ALA A 96 2.30 12.51 -3.64
N ALA A 97 1.64 11.76 -4.53
CA ALA A 97 2.31 10.86 -5.45
C ALA A 97 3.17 11.74 -6.38
N LYS A 98 4.33 12.19 -5.89
CA LYS A 98 5.31 12.91 -6.70
C LYS A 98 6.16 11.88 -7.40
N SER A 99 5.66 11.42 -8.54
CA SER A 99 6.39 10.74 -9.59
C SER A 99 7.35 11.74 -10.25
N HIS A 100 8.41 12.16 -9.54
CA HIS A 100 9.48 12.90 -10.17
C HIS A 100 10.59 11.92 -10.55
N ARG A 101 10.80 11.78 -11.86
CA ARG A 101 12.01 11.24 -12.48
C ARG A 101 13.22 12.02 -11.97
N PHE A 102 13.76 11.60 -10.84
CA PHE A 102 14.89 12.27 -10.20
C PHE A 102 16.06 11.31 -10.12
N LEU A 103 17.07 11.59 -10.95
CA LEU A 103 18.46 11.16 -10.79
C LEU A 103 19.09 11.76 -9.50
N LEU A 104 18.37 11.81 -8.39
CA LEU A 104 18.91 12.30 -7.13
C LEU A 104 19.55 11.15 -6.37
N ARG A 105 20.88 11.22 -6.32
CA ARG A 105 21.78 10.72 -5.27
C ARG A 105 21.04 10.14 -4.07
N LYS A 106 21.39 8.90 -3.70
CA LYS A 106 21.04 8.16 -2.47
C LYS A 106 21.12 8.94 -1.13
N ARG A 107 21.55 10.21 -1.14
CA ARG A 107 21.88 11.04 0.02
C ARG A 107 20.68 11.74 0.66
N THR A 108 19.59 12.01 -0.06
CA THR A 108 18.41 12.73 0.47
C THR A 108 17.42 11.86 1.23
N TYR A 109 17.50 10.54 1.10
CA TYR A 109 16.62 9.58 1.78
C TYR A 109 17.35 8.78 2.89
N SER A 110 18.44 9.32 3.43
CA SER A 110 19.25 8.69 4.48
C SER A 110 18.50 8.37 5.78
N GLY A 111 17.31 8.95 5.98
CA GLY A 111 16.41 8.69 7.11
C GLY A 111 15.18 7.83 6.78
N LEU A 112 15.05 7.29 5.56
CA LEU A 112 13.98 6.36 5.20
C LEU A 112 14.45 4.91 5.39
N ALA A 113 13.63 4.10 6.05
CA ALA A 113 13.88 2.67 6.12
C ALA A 113 13.47 2.03 4.79
N ARG A 114 14.29 1.13 4.26
CA ARG A 114 13.81 0.22 3.20
C ARG A 114 12.80 -0.73 3.82
N CYS A 115 11.61 -0.82 3.24
CA CYS A 115 10.71 -1.89 3.63
C CYS A 115 11.33 -3.22 3.20
N ALA A 116 11.51 -4.14 4.14
CA ALA A 116 11.92 -5.51 3.85
C ALA A 116 10.73 -6.27 3.26
N CYS A 117 10.35 -5.87 2.05
CA CYS A 117 9.38 -6.62 1.28
C CYS A 117 10.12 -7.81 0.66
N SER A 118 10.31 -8.85 1.47
CA SER A 118 10.94 -10.08 1.01
C SER A 118 10.11 -10.62 -0.13
N ARG A 119 10.69 -10.73 -1.33
CA ARG A 119 10.14 -11.55 -2.40
C ARG A 119 10.04 -12.97 -1.85
N SER A 120 8.86 -13.37 -1.41
CA SER A 120 8.49 -14.77 -1.30
C SER A 120 8.22 -15.24 -2.73
N LEU A 121 9.32 -15.53 -3.44
CA LEU A 121 9.32 -16.48 -4.55
C LEU A 121 9.30 -17.89 -3.96
#